data_AF-A0A7S1GIR4-F1
#
_entry.id   AF-A0A7S1GIR4-F1
#
_cell.length_a   1.000
_cell.length_b   1.000
_cell.length_c   1.000
_cell.angle_alpha   90.00
_cell.angle_beta   90.00
_cell.angle_gamma   90.00
#
_symmetry.space_group_name_H-M   'P 1'
#
loop_
_entity.id
_entity.type
_entity.pdbx_description
1 polymer ?
#
loop_
_entity_poly.entity_id
_entity_poly.type
_entity_poly.pdbx_seq_one_letter_code
_entity_poly.pdbx_strand_id
1 'polypeptide(L)'
;YVRVLSWDGAVWNQMGGDIEGEAPLDLFGGLNDFGPPGNAVALSSDGTVLAAGATMNDENGENAGQIRVFDWDESINDWLQRGSDLQGNTNDHFGYSVSMSSDGSIVAGGGVTANGSERGHVRVFQWQSSTWVQLGTDIRSGEENDGTGRSISLSNDGLTLAVQTGVNSQGELAGLCKVYTYDSSNWVQRGQDINSANSANENVFSVSLSGNGDTVVFGAATFAGAGEDDNQGIVRVFQFTGSSWIQSGGDIVGDNDDLLGSAVAISEDGTRVAVGASGHNQFTGVARVFELS
;
A
#
# COMPACT_ATOMS: atom_id res chain seq x y z
N TYR A 1 -15.99 -10.31 1.35
CA TYR A 1 -16.81 -9.31 0.66
C TYR A 1 -16.23 -7.93 0.93
N VAL A 2 -16.49 -6.99 0.03
CA VAL A 2 -16.23 -5.56 0.22
C VAL A 2 -17.56 -4.82 0.23
N ARG A 3 -17.66 -3.78 1.07
CA ARG A 3 -18.81 -2.90 1.16
C ARG A 3 -18.38 -1.46 0.95
N VAL A 4 -19.09 -0.73 0.09
CA VAL A 4 -18.86 0.70 -0.13
C VAL A 4 -19.99 1.50 0.54
N LEU A 5 -19.62 2.58 1.22
CA LEU A 5 -20.53 3.45 1.94
C LEU A 5 -20.39 4.90 1.43
N SER A 6 -21.50 5.61 1.27
CA SER A 6 -21.54 7.06 1.03
C SER A 6 -22.09 7.82 2.22
N TRP A 7 -21.53 8.99 2.48
CA TRP A 7 -22.03 9.91 3.50
C TRP A 7 -22.95 10.95 2.87
N ASP A 8 -24.18 11.06 3.38
CA ASP A 8 -25.17 12.02 2.85
C ASP A 8 -25.24 13.35 3.64
N GLY A 9 -24.37 13.53 4.64
CA GLY A 9 -24.41 14.65 5.57
C GLY A 9 -24.99 14.31 6.95
N ALA A 10 -25.66 13.16 7.10
CA ALA A 10 -26.29 12.71 8.34
C ALA A 10 -26.00 11.26 8.71
N VAL A 11 -25.95 10.35 7.72
CA VAL A 11 -25.68 8.93 7.94
C VAL A 11 -24.80 8.35 6.83
N TRP A 12 -24.11 7.25 7.15
CA TRP A 12 -23.42 6.42 6.17
C TRP A 12 -24.42 5.43 5.56
N ASN A 13 -24.65 5.53 4.26
CA ASN A 13 -25.53 4.68 3.49
C ASN A 13 -24.71 3.70 2.65
N GLN A 14 -25.15 2.45 2.53
CA GLN A 14 -24.51 1.50 1.65
C GLN A 14 -24.78 1.84 0.18
N MET A 15 -23.72 1.85 -0.64
CA MET A 15 -23.80 2.01 -2.09
C MET A 15 -23.83 0.62 -2.75
N GLY A 16 -25.01 0.23 -3.24
CA GLY A 16 -25.22 -1.07 -3.90
C GLY A 16 -25.21 -2.27 -2.95
N GLY A 17 -25.01 -3.46 -3.50
CA GLY A 17 -24.87 -4.70 -2.73
C GLY A 17 -23.49 -4.82 -2.08
N ASP A 18 -23.30 -5.90 -1.30
CA ASP A 18 -21.96 -6.34 -0.94
C ASP A 18 -21.31 -6.96 -2.18
N ILE A 19 -20.05 -6.61 -2.43
CA ILE A 19 -19.27 -7.20 -3.52
C ILE A 19 -18.61 -8.46 -2.98
N GLU A 20 -19.00 -9.61 -3.53
CA GLU A 20 -18.53 -10.90 -3.05
C GLU A 20 -17.23 -11.35 -3.72
N GLY A 21 -16.43 -12.11 -2.94
CA GLY A 21 -15.32 -12.88 -3.49
C GLY A 21 -15.83 -14.01 -4.38
N GLU A 22 -14.93 -14.61 -5.16
CA GLU A 22 -15.31 -15.62 -6.15
C GLU A 22 -15.11 -17.05 -5.65
N ALA A 23 -14.30 -17.22 -4.60
CA ALA A 23 -14.04 -18.52 -4.00
C ALA A 23 -14.04 -18.47 -2.46
N PRO A 24 -14.43 -19.57 -1.79
CA PRO A 24 -14.24 -19.68 -0.34
C PRO A 24 -12.77 -19.49 0.03
N LEU A 25 -12.51 -18.70 1.07
CA LEU A 25 -11.18 -18.44 1.62
C LEU A 25 -10.20 -17.71 0.67
N ASP A 26 -10.69 -17.07 -0.40
CA ASP A 26 -9.87 -16.25 -1.31
C ASP A 26 -9.37 -14.93 -0.68
N LEU A 27 -9.87 -14.61 0.51
CA LEU A 27 -9.59 -13.40 1.30
C LEU A 27 -9.95 -12.09 0.57
N PHE A 28 -11.00 -12.11 -0.25
CA PHE A 28 -11.44 -10.93 -1.01
C PHE A 28 -11.73 -9.70 -0.13
N GLY A 29 -10.95 -8.64 -0.36
CA GLY A 29 -11.04 -7.35 0.31
C GLY A 29 -10.55 -7.33 1.76
N GLY A 30 -9.93 -8.42 2.22
CA GLY A 30 -9.62 -8.65 3.63
C GLY A 30 -8.14 -8.70 3.95
N LEU A 31 -7.86 -8.71 5.26
CA LEU A 31 -6.54 -8.95 5.80
C LEU A 31 -6.17 -10.41 5.63
N ASN A 32 -4.90 -10.66 5.34
CA ASN A 32 -4.33 -12.00 5.27
C ASN A 32 -3.44 -12.28 6.49
N ASP A 33 -3.23 -13.57 6.79
CA ASP A 33 -2.49 -14.02 7.98
C ASP A 33 -0.95 -13.91 7.83
N PHE A 34 -0.43 -13.30 6.75
CA PHE A 34 0.98 -13.38 6.35
C PHE A 34 1.86 -12.22 6.85
N GLY A 35 1.40 -11.44 7.83
CA GLY A 35 2.18 -10.35 8.43
C GLY A 35 1.33 -9.11 8.69
N PRO A 36 1.95 -7.91 8.73
CA PRO A 36 1.21 -6.68 8.95
C PRO A 36 0.21 -6.43 7.81
N PRO A 37 -0.99 -5.92 8.11
CA PRO A 37 -2.08 -5.83 7.16
C PRO A 37 -1.68 -5.03 5.91
N GLY A 38 -1.76 -5.67 4.74
CA GLY A 38 -1.76 -4.95 3.47
C GLY A 38 -3.11 -4.26 3.24
N ASN A 39 -3.10 -3.09 2.58
CA ASN A 39 -4.32 -2.43 2.18
C ASN A 39 -4.87 -3.10 0.92
N ALA A 40 -5.72 -4.11 1.08
CA ALA A 40 -6.25 -4.90 -0.04
C ALA A 40 -7.38 -4.21 -0.81
N VAL A 41 -7.74 -2.97 -0.48
CA VAL A 41 -8.82 -2.21 -1.13
C VAL A 41 -8.38 -0.78 -1.46
N ALA A 42 -8.82 -0.25 -2.59
CA ALA A 42 -8.58 1.13 -3.02
C ALA A 42 -9.81 1.70 -3.74
N LEU A 43 -10.07 2.99 -3.57
CA LEU A 43 -11.21 3.71 -4.16
C LEU A 43 -10.71 4.95 -4.91
N SER A 44 -11.32 5.28 -6.05
CA SER A 44 -11.07 6.54 -6.74
C SER A 44 -11.51 7.73 -5.89
N SER A 45 -10.98 8.92 -6.19
CA SER A 45 -11.26 10.14 -5.41
C SER A 45 -12.73 10.54 -5.44
N ASP A 46 -13.46 10.21 -6.50
CA ASP A 46 -14.91 10.45 -6.62
C ASP A 46 -15.76 9.31 -6.05
N GLY A 47 -15.14 8.22 -5.59
CA GLY A 47 -15.83 7.08 -5.00
C GLY A 47 -16.53 6.13 -5.99
N THR A 48 -16.28 6.25 -7.30
CA THR A 48 -17.01 5.49 -8.33
C THR A 48 -16.25 4.30 -8.91
N VAL A 49 -14.95 4.16 -8.62
CA VAL A 49 -14.13 3.02 -9.03
C VAL A 49 -13.52 2.38 -7.78
N LEU A 50 -13.71 1.07 -7.62
CA LEU A 50 -13.18 0.29 -6.50
C LEU A 50 -12.25 -0.80 -7.03
N ALA A 51 -11.08 -0.98 -6.43
CA ALA A 51 -10.25 -2.16 -6.60
C ALA A 51 -10.15 -2.95 -5.29
N ALA A 52 -10.20 -4.27 -5.39
CA ALA A 52 -10.11 -5.16 -4.24
C ALA A 52 -9.30 -6.42 -4.57
N GLY A 53 -8.34 -6.74 -3.71
CA GLY A 53 -7.51 -7.94 -3.80
C GLY A 53 -8.19 -9.17 -3.20
N ALA A 54 -7.88 -10.35 -3.74
CA ALA A 54 -8.18 -11.67 -3.18
C ALA A 54 -6.88 -12.48 -3.20
N THR A 55 -6.07 -12.36 -2.14
CA THR A 55 -4.70 -12.88 -2.12
C THR A 55 -4.57 -14.38 -2.18
N MET A 56 -5.63 -15.11 -1.82
CA MET A 56 -5.65 -16.58 -1.79
C MET A 56 -6.49 -17.16 -2.93
N ASN A 57 -6.81 -16.35 -3.95
CA ASN A 57 -7.49 -16.85 -5.13
C ASN A 57 -6.56 -17.80 -5.92
N ASP A 58 -7.12 -18.95 -6.34
CA ASP A 58 -6.39 -20.04 -7.00
C ASP A 58 -6.63 -20.10 -8.53
N GLU A 59 -7.36 -19.16 -9.13
CA GLU A 59 -7.80 -19.23 -10.53
C GLU A 59 -6.62 -19.37 -11.50
N ASN A 60 -5.53 -18.63 -11.26
CA ASN A 60 -4.31 -18.69 -12.06
C ASN A 60 -3.16 -19.47 -11.38
N GLY A 61 -3.52 -20.45 -10.54
CA GLY A 61 -2.62 -21.33 -9.81
C GLY A 61 -2.70 -21.16 -8.29
N GLU A 62 -2.17 -22.14 -7.55
CA GLU A 62 -2.20 -22.16 -6.09
C GLU A 62 -1.71 -20.84 -5.48
N ASN A 63 -2.55 -20.21 -4.64
CA ASN A 63 -2.33 -18.93 -3.99
C ASN A 63 -1.79 -17.85 -4.93
N ALA A 64 -2.25 -17.85 -6.19
CA ALA A 64 -1.80 -16.85 -7.15
C ALA A 64 -2.23 -15.45 -6.72
N GLY A 65 -3.44 -15.36 -6.19
CA GLY A 65 -4.09 -14.13 -5.84
C GLY A 65 -4.52 -13.33 -7.08
N GLN A 66 -5.41 -12.37 -6.88
CA GLN A 66 -5.90 -11.49 -7.94
C GLN A 66 -6.34 -10.14 -7.39
N ILE A 67 -6.53 -9.17 -8.29
CA ILE A 67 -7.24 -7.92 -8.01
C ILE A 67 -8.42 -7.80 -8.97
N ARG A 68 -9.58 -7.45 -8.43
CA ARG A 68 -10.79 -7.15 -9.19
C ARG A 68 -11.07 -5.66 -9.11
N VAL A 69 -11.51 -5.07 -10.22
CA VAL A 69 -11.86 -3.64 -10.29
C VAL A 69 -13.33 -3.51 -10.66
N PHE A 70 -14.04 -2.57 -10.06
CA PHE A 70 -15.48 -2.37 -10.22
C PHE A 70 -15.80 -0.90 -10.47
N ASP A 71 -16.80 -0.68 -11.31
CA ASP A 71 -17.45 0.60 -11.57
C ASP A 71 -18.78 0.66 -10.86
N TRP A 72 -19.06 1.81 -10.25
CA TRP A 72 -20.40 2.14 -9.82
C TRP A 72 -21.30 2.41 -11.04
N ASP A 73 -22.38 1.65 -11.18
CA ASP A 73 -23.40 1.86 -12.20
C ASP A 73 -24.69 2.40 -11.57
N GLU A 74 -24.91 3.70 -11.72
CA GLU A 74 -26.11 4.39 -11.23
C GLU A 74 -27.41 3.84 -11.80
N SER A 75 -27.39 3.23 -13.00
CA SER A 75 -28.61 2.75 -13.67
C SER A 75 -29.20 1.50 -13.01
N ILE A 76 -28.34 0.68 -12.41
CA ILE A 76 -28.73 -0.50 -11.63
C ILE A 76 -28.55 -0.29 -10.12
N ASN A 77 -27.96 0.85 -9.72
CA ASN A 77 -27.62 1.17 -8.34
C ASN A 77 -26.78 0.06 -7.70
N ASP A 78 -25.77 -0.42 -8.44
CA ASP A 78 -24.89 -1.50 -8.01
C ASP A 78 -23.51 -1.41 -8.69
N TRP A 79 -22.58 -2.25 -8.24
CA TRP A 79 -21.22 -2.32 -8.75
C TRP A 79 -21.10 -3.34 -9.89
N LEU A 80 -20.49 -2.93 -11.01
CA LEU A 80 -20.18 -3.79 -12.14
C LEU A 80 -18.68 -3.98 -12.27
N GLN A 81 -18.22 -5.20 -12.53
CA GLN A 81 -16.81 -5.44 -12.74
C GLN A 81 -16.29 -4.73 -14.01
N ARG A 82 -15.20 -3.97 -13.84
CA ARG A 82 -14.48 -3.25 -14.90
C ARG A 82 -13.41 -4.16 -15.50
N GLY A 83 -13.75 -4.81 -16.61
CA GLY A 83 -12.84 -5.69 -17.36
C GLY A 83 -12.56 -7.02 -16.66
N SER A 84 -11.55 -7.75 -17.14
CA SER A 84 -11.11 -9.01 -16.54
C SER A 84 -10.29 -8.80 -15.27
N ASP A 85 -10.19 -9.86 -14.46
CA ASP A 85 -9.38 -9.86 -13.24
C ASP A 85 -7.88 -9.64 -13.53
N LEU A 86 -7.21 -8.96 -12.62
CA LEU A 86 -5.77 -8.74 -12.66
C LEU A 86 -5.09 -9.90 -11.91
N GLN A 87 -4.57 -10.85 -12.67
CA GLN A 87 -4.10 -12.13 -12.13
C GLN A 87 -2.65 -12.09 -11.63
N GLY A 88 -2.42 -12.71 -10.47
CA GLY A 88 -1.11 -13.16 -10.02
C GLY A 88 -0.67 -14.43 -10.76
N ASN A 89 0.57 -14.87 -10.55
CA ASN A 89 1.03 -16.22 -10.88
C ASN A 89 1.01 -17.09 -9.63
N THR A 90 1.10 -18.41 -9.79
CA THR A 90 1.21 -19.37 -8.68
C THR A 90 2.14 -18.89 -7.55
N ASN A 91 1.61 -18.86 -6.33
CA ASN A 91 2.22 -18.40 -5.08
C ASN A 91 2.57 -16.91 -4.99
N ASP A 92 2.15 -16.06 -5.94
CA ASP A 92 2.40 -14.62 -5.89
C ASP A 92 1.71 -13.93 -4.70
N HIS A 93 0.55 -14.47 -4.24
CA HIS A 93 -0.34 -13.80 -3.29
C HIS A 93 -0.69 -12.38 -3.75
N PHE A 94 -0.93 -12.23 -5.05
CA PHE A 94 -1.17 -10.94 -5.69
C PHE A 94 -2.45 -10.28 -5.16
N GLY A 95 -2.44 -8.96 -5.01
CA GLY A 95 -3.52 -8.21 -4.36
C GLY A 95 -3.36 -8.07 -2.85
N TYR A 96 -2.17 -8.34 -2.31
CA TYR A 96 -1.84 -8.13 -0.89
C TYR A 96 -1.98 -6.66 -0.51
N SER A 97 -1.45 -5.79 -1.36
CA SER A 97 -1.65 -4.35 -1.30
C SER A 97 -2.19 -3.88 -2.63
N VAL A 98 -3.12 -2.93 -2.58
CA VAL A 98 -3.79 -2.34 -3.73
C VAL A 98 -3.75 -0.83 -3.57
N SER A 99 -3.34 -0.13 -4.62
CA SER A 99 -3.40 1.33 -4.70
C SER A 99 -3.96 1.74 -6.05
N MET A 100 -4.64 2.89 -6.12
CA MET A 100 -5.31 3.37 -7.32
C MET A 100 -4.99 4.85 -7.58
N SER A 101 -4.98 5.27 -8.84
CA SER A 101 -4.98 6.69 -9.22
C SER A 101 -6.29 7.38 -8.85
N SER A 102 -6.27 8.71 -8.77
CA SER A 102 -7.43 9.52 -8.39
C SER A 102 -8.65 9.28 -9.28
N ASP A 103 -8.43 9.06 -10.58
CA ASP A 103 -9.47 8.81 -11.58
C ASP A 103 -9.84 7.32 -11.77
N GLY A 104 -9.19 6.42 -11.03
CA GLY A 104 -9.38 4.98 -11.14
C GLY A 104 -8.91 4.35 -12.46
N SER A 105 -8.10 5.05 -13.26
CA SER A 105 -7.58 4.52 -14.53
C SER A 105 -6.30 3.71 -14.38
N ILE A 106 -5.59 3.82 -13.26
CA ILE A 106 -4.37 3.07 -12.95
C ILE A 106 -4.52 2.36 -11.60
N VAL A 107 -4.18 1.08 -11.56
CA VAL A 107 -4.19 0.24 -10.35
C VAL A 107 -2.83 -0.42 -10.18
N ALA A 108 -2.24 -0.29 -9.00
CA ALA A 108 -1.05 -1.02 -8.59
C ALA A 108 -1.43 -2.13 -7.60
N GLY A 109 -0.78 -3.28 -7.74
CA GLY A 109 -0.97 -4.45 -6.90
C GLY A 109 0.37 -5.01 -6.42
N GLY A 110 0.47 -5.33 -5.14
CA GLY A 110 1.60 -6.04 -4.56
C GLY A 110 1.33 -7.55 -4.46
N GLY A 111 2.35 -8.36 -4.76
CA GLY A 111 2.41 -9.78 -4.45
C GLY A 111 3.63 -10.04 -3.57
N VAL A 112 3.45 -10.73 -2.44
CA VAL A 112 4.45 -10.82 -1.37
C VAL A 112 5.20 -12.14 -1.32
N THR A 113 4.76 -13.15 -2.09
CA THR A 113 5.24 -14.54 -2.10
C THR A 113 5.19 -15.24 -0.73
N ALA A 114 4.48 -16.37 -0.63
CA ALA A 114 4.62 -17.26 0.52
C ALA A 114 5.42 -18.52 0.14
N ASN A 115 6.13 -19.08 1.12
CA ASN A 115 6.93 -20.32 1.08
C ASN A 115 8.44 -20.18 0.73
N GLY A 116 9.15 -19.31 1.46
CA GLY A 116 10.60 -19.44 1.66
C GLY A 116 11.49 -18.84 0.56
N SER A 117 10.91 -18.19 -0.45
CA SER A 117 11.60 -17.27 -1.35
C SER A 117 10.74 -16.03 -1.57
N GLU A 118 10.61 -15.19 -0.53
CA GLU A 118 9.88 -13.91 -0.54
C GLU A 118 10.49 -12.93 -1.56
N ARG A 119 10.30 -13.17 -2.85
CA ARG A 119 10.66 -12.23 -3.91
C ARG A 119 9.40 -11.48 -4.28
N GLY A 120 9.07 -10.54 -3.42
CA GLY A 120 7.92 -9.67 -3.62
C GLY A 120 8.01 -8.92 -4.95
N HIS A 121 6.86 -8.49 -5.45
CA HIS A 121 6.79 -7.68 -6.65
C HIS A 121 5.61 -6.74 -6.61
N VAL A 122 5.68 -5.69 -7.43
CA VAL A 122 4.55 -4.80 -7.70
C VAL A 122 4.28 -4.81 -9.20
N ARG A 123 3.01 -4.98 -9.58
CA ARG A 123 2.52 -4.76 -10.95
C ARG A 123 1.62 -3.55 -10.97
N VAL A 124 1.73 -2.77 -12.04
CA VAL A 124 0.86 -1.61 -12.28
C VAL A 124 0.12 -1.85 -13.58
N PHE A 125 -1.18 -1.59 -13.59
CA PHE A 125 -2.07 -1.80 -14.72
C PHE A 125 -2.77 -0.48 -15.06
N GLN A 126 -2.92 -0.20 -16.34
CA GLN A 126 -3.65 0.93 -16.86
C GLN A 126 -4.88 0.45 -17.64
N TRP A 127 -6.01 1.10 -17.42
CA TRP A 127 -7.23 0.89 -18.17
C TRP A 127 -7.10 1.49 -19.56
N GLN A 128 -7.09 0.64 -20.59
CA GLN A 128 -6.94 1.03 -21.99
C GLN A 128 -8.00 0.32 -22.84
N SER A 129 -8.85 1.10 -23.53
CA SER A 129 -9.81 0.59 -24.51
C SER A 129 -10.66 -0.58 -24.02
N SER A 130 -11.16 -0.52 -22.79
CA SER A 130 -11.97 -1.57 -22.13
C SER A 130 -11.20 -2.80 -21.64
N THR A 131 -9.88 -2.71 -21.55
CA THR A 131 -9.02 -3.79 -21.02
C THR A 131 -7.96 -3.23 -20.08
N TRP A 132 -7.57 -4.00 -19.08
CA TRP A 132 -6.41 -3.68 -18.26
C TRP A 132 -5.13 -4.15 -18.95
N VAL A 133 -4.18 -3.24 -19.09
CA VAL A 133 -2.87 -3.50 -19.70
C VAL A 133 -1.80 -3.18 -18.68
N GLN A 134 -0.84 -4.09 -18.48
CA GLN A 134 0.26 -3.84 -17.57
C GLN A 134 1.10 -2.64 -18.05
N LEU A 135 1.32 -1.67 -17.17
CA LEU A 135 2.07 -0.46 -17.41
C LEU A 135 3.55 -0.69 -17.02
N GLY A 136 4.37 -1.03 -18.00
CA GLY A 136 5.78 -1.40 -17.79
C GLY A 136 5.96 -2.85 -17.28
N THR A 137 7.19 -3.20 -16.92
CA THR A 137 7.50 -4.49 -16.28
C THR A 137 7.24 -4.46 -14.78
N ASP A 138 7.09 -5.63 -14.17
CA ASP A 138 7.04 -5.79 -12.72
C ASP A 138 8.21 -5.08 -12.02
N ILE A 139 7.91 -4.42 -10.90
CA ILE A 139 8.91 -3.82 -10.01
C ILE A 139 9.33 -4.88 -9.00
N ARG A 140 10.64 -5.12 -8.89
CA ARG A 140 11.26 -6.08 -7.95
C ARG A 140 12.55 -5.49 -7.41
N SER A 141 12.95 -5.83 -6.18
CA SER A 141 14.29 -5.44 -5.69
C SER A 141 15.40 -6.38 -6.20
N GLY A 142 15.06 -7.65 -6.42
CA GLY A 142 16.03 -8.71 -6.76
C GLY A 142 16.58 -9.48 -5.56
N GLU A 143 16.31 -9.01 -4.34
CA GLU A 143 16.71 -9.66 -3.08
C GLU A 143 15.61 -10.60 -2.55
N GLU A 144 15.99 -11.57 -1.72
CA GLU A 144 15.06 -12.45 -1.01
C GLU A 144 14.65 -11.79 0.32
N ASN A 145 13.38 -11.95 0.72
CA ASN A 145 12.82 -11.40 1.97
C ASN A 145 12.86 -9.88 2.03
N ASP A 146 12.68 -9.23 0.88
CA ASP A 146 12.76 -7.78 0.74
C ASP A 146 11.45 -7.06 1.07
N GLY A 147 10.35 -7.79 1.28
CA GLY A 147 9.04 -7.21 1.58
C GLY A 147 8.46 -6.35 0.46
N THR A 148 9.00 -6.47 -0.76
CA THR A 148 8.48 -5.74 -1.93
C THR A 148 6.99 -6.04 -2.12
N GLY A 149 6.19 -4.99 -2.26
CA GLY A 149 4.75 -5.13 -2.47
C GLY A 149 3.92 -5.39 -1.21
N ARG A 150 4.53 -5.42 -0.01
CA ARG A 150 3.76 -5.44 1.25
C ARG A 150 2.99 -4.14 1.49
N SER A 151 3.60 -3.01 1.18
CA SER A 151 2.96 -1.69 1.25
C SER A 151 3.35 -0.85 0.03
N ILE A 152 2.35 -0.27 -0.63
CA ILE A 152 2.51 0.53 -1.84
C ILE A 152 1.58 1.75 -1.80
N SER A 153 1.94 2.84 -2.49
CA SER A 153 1.09 4.02 -2.65
C SER A 153 1.37 4.72 -3.97
N LEU A 154 0.32 4.90 -4.78
CA LEU A 154 0.35 5.69 -6.02
C LEU A 154 0.10 7.18 -5.73
N SER A 155 0.64 8.04 -6.60
CA SER A 155 0.21 9.44 -6.76
C SER A 155 -1.15 9.53 -7.44
N ASN A 156 -1.76 10.72 -7.45
CA ASN A 156 -3.07 10.95 -8.07
C ASN A 156 -3.10 10.60 -9.55
N ASP A 157 -2.03 10.92 -10.29
CA ASP A 157 -1.92 10.60 -11.71
C ASP A 157 -1.54 9.13 -11.97
N GLY A 158 -1.23 8.37 -10.92
CA GLY A 158 -0.80 6.99 -11.00
C GLY A 158 0.58 6.77 -11.62
N LEU A 159 1.39 7.83 -11.83
CA LEU A 159 2.69 7.74 -12.50
C LEU A 159 3.90 7.84 -11.56
N THR A 160 3.66 8.08 -10.27
CA THR A 160 4.66 7.93 -9.20
C THR A 160 4.16 6.89 -8.19
N LEU A 161 5.04 6.01 -7.74
CA LEU A 161 4.72 4.89 -6.87
C LEU A 161 5.76 4.77 -5.76
N ALA A 162 5.32 4.85 -4.51
CA ALA A 162 6.12 4.45 -3.35
C ALA A 162 5.94 2.95 -3.10
N VAL A 163 7.05 2.25 -2.83
CA VAL A 163 7.10 0.80 -2.59
C VAL A 163 7.96 0.55 -1.36
N GLN A 164 7.39 -0.09 -0.35
CA GLN A 164 8.17 -0.73 0.70
C GLN A 164 8.99 -1.87 0.09
N THR A 165 10.29 -1.90 0.35
CA THR A 165 11.20 -2.91 -0.21
C THR A 165 12.52 -2.93 0.58
N GLY A 166 13.31 -3.98 0.39
CA GLY A 166 14.71 -4.05 0.81
C GLY A 166 14.98 -4.90 2.04
N VAL A 167 16.23 -5.33 2.13
CA VAL A 167 16.83 -6.04 3.26
C VAL A 167 18.02 -5.26 3.81
N ASN A 168 18.32 -5.45 5.09
CA ASN A 168 19.52 -4.93 5.74
C ASN A 168 20.73 -5.74 5.25
N SER A 169 21.94 -5.37 5.69
CA SER A 169 23.18 -6.06 5.31
C SER A 169 23.24 -7.54 5.73
N GLN A 170 22.29 -8.00 6.55
CA GLN A 170 22.15 -9.35 7.06
C GLN A 170 21.08 -10.16 6.31
N GLY A 171 20.38 -9.55 5.33
CA GLY A 171 19.32 -10.20 4.56
C GLY A 171 17.97 -10.25 5.27
N GLU A 172 17.79 -9.48 6.34
CA GLU A 172 16.52 -9.32 7.04
C GLU A 172 15.80 -8.09 6.50
N LEU A 173 14.47 -8.06 6.52
CA LEU A 173 13.69 -6.89 6.10
C LEU A 173 14.29 -5.60 6.68
N ALA A 174 14.80 -4.73 5.81
CA ALA A 174 15.16 -3.38 6.18
C ALA A 174 14.01 -2.51 5.74
N GLY A 175 13.59 -1.61 6.61
CA GLY A 175 12.60 -0.60 6.29
C GLY A 175 13.04 0.41 5.23
N LEU A 176 13.32 -0.03 4.00
CA LEU A 176 13.53 0.86 2.88
C LEU A 176 12.19 1.16 2.21
N CYS A 177 12.08 2.39 1.75
CA CYS A 177 11.07 2.82 0.81
C CYS A 177 11.82 3.26 -0.46
N LYS A 178 11.41 2.72 -1.60
CA LYS A 178 11.84 3.20 -2.92
C LYS A 178 10.66 3.86 -3.60
N VAL A 179 10.91 4.99 -4.25
CA VAL A 179 9.92 5.68 -5.07
C VAL A 179 10.29 5.52 -6.53
N TYR A 180 9.32 5.23 -7.38
CA TYR A 180 9.49 5.03 -8.81
C TYR A 180 8.62 6.01 -9.60
N THR A 181 9.08 6.42 -10.77
CA THR A 181 8.30 7.17 -11.76
C THR A 181 8.28 6.41 -13.08
N TYR A 182 7.12 6.39 -13.74
CA TYR A 182 6.98 5.78 -15.05
C TYR A 182 7.54 6.71 -16.14
N ASP A 183 8.52 6.24 -16.92
CA ASP A 183 9.21 7.04 -17.95
C ASP A 183 8.58 6.91 -19.36
N SER A 184 7.34 6.43 -19.46
CA SER A 184 6.64 6.01 -20.69
C SER A 184 7.04 4.64 -21.23
N SER A 185 7.93 3.91 -20.56
CA SER A 185 8.26 2.53 -20.93
C SER A 185 8.50 1.64 -19.71
N ASN A 186 9.18 2.15 -18.69
CA ASN A 186 9.59 1.43 -17.49
C ASN A 186 9.32 2.25 -16.23
N TRP A 187 9.22 1.56 -15.10
CA TRP A 187 9.29 2.17 -13.79
C TRP A 187 10.74 2.36 -13.40
N VAL A 188 11.16 3.63 -13.28
CA VAL A 188 12.53 4.00 -12.94
C VAL A 188 12.55 4.61 -11.56
N GLN A 189 13.53 4.22 -10.74
CA GLN A 189 13.66 4.76 -9.39
C GLN A 189 13.86 6.29 -9.43
N ARG A 190 13.04 7.00 -8.67
CA ARG A 190 13.02 8.46 -8.52
C ARG A 190 13.83 8.85 -7.29
N GLY A 191 15.06 9.32 -7.49
CA GLY A 191 15.97 9.69 -6.40
C GLY A 191 16.64 8.47 -5.75
N GLN A 192 17.27 8.69 -4.59
CA GLN A 192 17.94 7.63 -3.84
C GLN A 192 16.97 6.82 -2.96
N ASP A 193 17.42 5.67 -2.46
CA ASP A 193 16.67 4.87 -1.47
C ASP A 193 16.36 5.68 -0.21
N ILE A 194 15.15 5.52 0.33
CA ILE A 194 14.72 6.19 1.55
C ILE A 194 14.78 5.18 2.69
N ASN A 195 15.70 5.38 3.63
CA ASN A 195 15.96 4.42 4.70
C ASN A 195 15.27 4.85 6.00
N SER A 196 14.76 3.87 6.76
CA SER A 196 14.31 4.05 8.15
C SER A 196 15.44 4.35 9.16
N ALA A 197 16.70 4.37 8.71
CA ALA A 197 17.94 4.75 9.40
C ALA A 197 18.33 3.99 10.69
N ASN A 198 19.46 3.27 10.59
CA ASN A 198 20.51 2.98 11.57
C ASN A 198 20.35 1.83 12.58
N SER A 199 19.27 1.06 12.59
CA SER A 199 19.25 -0.20 13.34
C SER A 199 18.72 -1.36 12.50
N ALA A 200 19.27 -2.56 12.72
CA ALA A 200 18.88 -3.78 12.01
C ALA A 200 17.42 -4.21 12.28
N ASN A 201 16.70 -3.51 13.18
CA ASN A 201 15.40 -3.91 13.72
C ASN A 201 14.22 -3.02 13.24
N GLU A 202 14.47 -2.08 12.33
CA GLU A 202 13.44 -1.22 11.76
C GLU A 202 12.81 -1.83 10.52
N ASN A 203 11.69 -2.51 10.70
CA ASN A 203 10.86 -2.92 9.57
C ASN A 203 9.95 -1.74 9.20
N VAL A 204 9.94 -1.30 7.95
CA VAL A 204 8.86 -0.43 7.45
C VAL A 204 7.60 -1.28 7.36
N PHE A 205 6.49 -0.73 7.82
CA PHE A 205 5.18 -1.39 7.85
C PHE A 205 4.19 -0.75 6.90
N SER A 206 4.34 0.56 6.67
CA SER A 206 3.37 1.33 5.90
C SER A 206 4.06 2.45 5.16
N VAL A 207 3.64 2.69 3.91
CA VAL A 207 4.05 3.84 3.09
C VAL A 207 2.83 4.58 2.58
N SER A 208 2.90 5.90 2.45
CA SER A 208 1.86 6.72 1.85
C SER A 208 2.48 7.88 1.08
N LEU A 209 1.99 8.11 -0.14
CA LEU A 209 2.49 9.10 -1.08
C LEU A 209 1.44 10.18 -1.29
N SER A 210 1.87 11.44 -1.28
CA SER A 210 1.01 12.60 -1.60
C SER A 210 0.56 12.59 -3.06
N GLY A 211 -0.50 13.36 -3.35
CA GLY A 211 -1.17 13.34 -4.65
C GLY A 211 -0.26 13.75 -5.81
N ASN A 212 0.70 14.66 -5.58
CA ASN A 212 1.69 15.07 -6.58
C ASN A 212 2.92 14.14 -6.65
N GLY A 213 3.04 13.16 -5.75
CA GLY A 213 4.17 12.24 -5.70
C GLY A 213 5.47 12.82 -5.13
N ASP A 214 5.44 14.01 -4.51
CA ASP A 214 6.65 14.72 -4.04
C ASP A 214 6.87 14.62 -2.53
N THR A 215 5.89 14.13 -1.77
CA THR A 215 6.02 13.86 -0.33
C THR A 215 5.63 12.42 -0.05
N VAL A 216 6.50 11.70 0.65
CA VAL A 216 6.28 10.32 1.09
C VAL A 216 6.40 10.24 2.61
N VAL A 217 5.50 9.48 3.21
CA VAL A 217 5.52 9.14 4.63
C VAL A 217 5.69 7.64 4.75
N PHE A 218 6.52 7.20 5.68
CA PHE A 218 6.56 5.79 6.05
C PHE A 218 6.63 5.62 7.57
N GLY A 219 6.06 4.50 8.03
CA GLY A 219 6.09 4.10 9.43
C GLY A 219 6.87 2.81 9.62
N ALA A 220 7.68 2.76 10.67
CA ALA A 220 8.40 1.57 11.13
C ALA A 220 8.00 1.25 12.58
N ALA A 221 6.93 0.47 12.74
CA ALA A 221 6.26 0.19 14.01
C ALA A 221 7.11 -0.56 15.04
N THR A 222 8.10 -1.36 14.61
CA THR A 222 8.99 -2.12 15.51
C THR A 222 10.27 -1.38 15.87
N PHE A 223 10.35 -0.08 15.56
CA PHE A 223 11.50 0.72 15.97
C PHE A 223 11.61 0.71 17.50
N ALA A 224 12.73 0.18 17.98
CA ALA A 224 13.16 0.29 19.36
C ALA A 224 14.16 1.45 19.47
N GLY A 225 13.81 2.47 20.24
CA GLY A 225 14.66 3.63 20.47
C GLY A 225 15.95 3.29 21.23
N ALA A 226 16.54 4.29 21.90
CA ALA A 226 17.78 4.09 22.68
C ALA A 226 17.61 3.23 23.95
N GLY A 227 16.38 2.82 24.29
CA GLY A 227 16.08 1.82 25.31
C GLY A 227 15.90 0.45 24.68
N GLU A 228 16.54 -0.58 25.23
CA GLU A 228 16.34 -1.96 24.76
C GLU A 228 14.86 -2.35 24.94
N ASP A 229 14.28 -2.98 23.91
CA ASP A 229 12.95 -3.60 23.86
C ASP A 229 11.69 -2.71 23.88
N ASP A 230 11.82 -1.39 23.72
CA ASP A 230 10.64 -0.52 23.68
C ASP A 230 10.13 -0.39 22.24
N ASN A 231 9.10 -1.13 21.83
CA ASN A 231 8.49 -1.07 20.47
C ASN A 231 7.75 0.26 20.23
N GLN A 232 8.48 1.37 20.26
CA GLN A 232 7.97 2.73 20.18
C GLN A 232 7.33 2.99 18.83
N GLY A 233 8.00 2.50 17.79
CA GLY A 233 7.65 2.84 16.43
C GLY A 233 8.06 4.27 16.07
N ILE A 234 8.24 4.49 14.78
CA ILE A 234 8.68 5.77 14.23
C ILE A 234 7.98 6.06 12.92
N VAL A 235 7.65 7.33 12.68
CA VAL A 235 7.17 7.82 11.39
C VAL A 235 8.09 8.91 10.90
N ARG A 236 8.40 8.88 9.60
CA ARG A 236 9.19 9.91 8.93
C ARG A 236 8.54 10.38 7.66
N VAL A 237 8.78 11.65 7.35
CA VAL A 237 8.28 12.34 6.18
C VAL A 237 9.46 12.78 5.34
N PHE A 238 9.44 12.49 4.06
CA PHE A 238 10.46 12.88 3.10
C PHE A 238 9.84 13.67 1.95
N GLN A 239 10.52 14.73 1.53
CA GLN A 239 10.14 15.56 0.41
C GLN A 239 11.17 15.47 -0.72
N PHE A 240 10.71 15.38 -1.95
CA PHE A 240 11.55 15.31 -3.14
C PHE A 240 11.99 16.71 -3.58
N THR A 241 13.29 16.90 -3.80
CA THR A 241 13.88 18.20 -4.18
C THR A 241 14.11 18.37 -5.68
N GLY A 242 13.64 17.43 -6.50
CA GLY A 242 13.94 17.36 -7.94
C GLY A 242 15.07 16.38 -8.27
N SER A 243 15.94 16.07 -7.30
CA SER A 243 17.01 15.07 -7.47
C SER A 243 17.10 14.07 -6.32
N SER A 244 16.61 14.42 -5.13
CA SER A 244 16.82 13.62 -3.93
C SER A 244 15.66 13.71 -2.96
N TRP A 245 15.46 12.66 -2.17
CA TRP A 245 14.54 12.69 -1.03
C TRP A 245 15.25 13.25 0.20
N ILE A 246 14.66 14.25 0.84
CA ILE A 246 15.20 14.83 2.08
C ILE A 246 14.13 14.75 3.15
N GLN A 247 14.52 14.33 4.36
CA GLN A 247 13.60 14.29 5.49
C GLN A 247 13.07 15.70 5.77
N SER A 248 11.74 15.84 5.81
CA SER A 248 11.03 17.07 6.13
C SER A 248 10.64 17.04 7.59
N GLY A 249 11.27 17.89 8.40
CA GLY A 249 11.09 17.91 9.86
C GLY A 249 11.90 16.83 10.60
N GLY A 250 11.58 16.66 11.89
CA GLY A 250 12.19 15.65 12.74
C GLY A 250 11.45 14.31 12.70
N ASP A 251 12.00 13.32 13.40
CA ASP A 251 11.34 12.03 13.60
C ASP A 251 10.07 12.16 14.45
N ILE A 252 9.01 11.46 14.07
CA ILE A 252 7.80 11.32 14.90
C ILE A 252 7.93 9.97 15.61
N VAL A 253 8.29 9.98 16.88
CA VAL A 253 8.56 8.77 17.68
C VAL A 253 7.37 8.49 18.62
N GLY A 254 6.98 7.23 18.72
CA GLY A 254 5.93 6.78 19.63
C GLY A 254 6.39 6.66 21.08
N ASP A 255 5.44 6.39 21.96
CA ASP A 255 5.71 6.02 23.36
C ASP A 255 6.12 4.54 23.44
N ASN A 256 6.62 4.05 24.59
CA ASN A 256 7.00 2.63 24.70
C ASN A 256 5.82 1.69 24.38
N ASP A 257 6.08 0.67 23.57
CA ASP A 257 5.09 -0.31 23.07
C ASP A 257 3.91 0.29 22.28
N ASP A 258 4.04 1.51 21.74
CA ASP A 258 2.97 2.20 21.01
C ASP A 258 2.74 1.64 19.60
N LEU A 259 3.77 1.01 19.00
CA LEU A 259 3.75 0.55 17.61
C LEU A 259 3.36 1.67 16.63
N LEU A 260 3.88 2.88 16.86
CA LEU A 260 3.62 4.05 16.02
C LEU A 260 4.13 3.83 14.60
N GLY A 261 3.32 4.17 13.60
CA GLY A 261 3.65 3.93 12.20
C GLY A 261 3.23 2.55 11.70
N SER A 262 2.44 1.82 12.48
CA SER A 262 1.73 0.62 12.02
C SER A 262 0.76 0.92 10.88
N ALA A 263 0.26 2.16 10.80
CA ALA A 263 -0.42 2.71 9.63
C ALA A 263 -0.05 4.18 9.45
N VAL A 264 0.12 4.63 8.21
CA VAL A 264 0.32 6.04 7.87
C VAL A 264 -0.55 6.43 6.68
N ALA A 265 -1.00 7.68 6.66
CA ALA A 265 -1.65 8.30 5.52
C ALA A 265 -1.20 9.76 5.39
N ILE A 266 -0.98 10.22 4.17
CA ILE A 266 -0.74 11.65 3.87
C ILE A 266 -1.89 12.22 3.05
N SER A 267 -2.23 13.48 3.29
CA SER A 267 -3.21 14.19 2.46
C SER A 267 -2.72 14.39 1.04
N GLU A 268 -3.68 14.55 0.12
CA GLU A 268 -3.42 14.78 -1.31
C GLU A 268 -2.48 15.97 -1.54
N ASP A 269 -2.71 17.07 -0.83
CA ASP A 269 -1.89 18.29 -0.87
C ASP A 269 -0.52 18.15 -0.20
N GLY A 270 -0.24 17.00 0.44
CA GLY A 270 1.02 16.72 1.10
C GLY A 270 1.26 17.49 2.40
N THR A 271 0.23 18.13 2.98
CA THR A 271 0.37 19.01 4.16
C THR A 271 0.02 18.35 5.48
N ARG A 272 -0.73 17.25 5.48
CA ARG A 272 -1.20 16.57 6.70
C ARG A 272 -0.84 15.10 6.70
N VAL A 273 -0.40 14.62 7.85
CA VAL A 273 -0.05 13.21 8.06
C VAL A 273 -0.87 12.65 9.20
N ALA A 274 -1.60 11.57 8.94
CA ALA A 274 -2.23 10.74 9.96
C ALA A 274 -1.35 9.51 10.23
N VAL A 275 -1.18 9.17 11.51
CA VAL A 275 -0.38 8.02 11.94
C VAL A 275 -1.15 7.21 12.97
N GLY A 276 -1.07 5.88 12.84
CA GLY A 276 -1.63 4.93 13.79
C GLY A 276 -0.54 4.36 14.72
N ALA A 277 -0.89 4.19 15.99
CA ALA A 277 -0.12 3.47 16.99
C ALA A 277 -1.03 2.38 17.56
N SER A 278 -0.91 1.15 17.03
CA SER A 278 -1.81 0.05 17.35
C SER A 278 -1.56 -0.57 18.71
N GLY A 279 -0.36 -0.40 19.28
CA GLY A 279 0.01 -0.90 20.60
C GLY A 279 -0.44 -0.01 21.76
N HIS A 280 -0.82 1.25 21.47
CA HIS A 280 -1.19 2.24 22.46
C HIS A 280 -2.17 1.73 23.52
N ASN A 281 -1.88 2.00 24.80
CA ASN A 281 -2.74 1.69 25.93
C ASN A 281 -3.27 0.25 25.89
N GLN A 282 -2.37 -0.74 25.90
CA GLN A 282 -2.72 -2.18 25.84
C GLN A 282 -3.55 -2.54 24.60
N PHE A 283 -3.09 -2.10 23.42
CA PHE A 283 -3.73 -2.36 22.13
C PHE A 283 -5.14 -1.78 21.97
N THR A 284 -5.47 -0.73 22.70
CA THR A 284 -6.69 0.07 22.39
C THR A 284 -6.48 0.98 21.18
N GLY A 285 -5.22 1.28 20.86
CA GLY A 285 -4.81 2.02 19.67
C GLY A 285 -5.05 3.53 19.77
N VAL A 286 -4.26 4.30 19.02
CA VAL A 286 -4.49 5.74 18.84
C VAL A 286 -4.14 6.17 17.42
N ALA A 287 -4.88 7.14 16.89
CA ALA A 287 -4.55 7.85 15.67
C ALA A 287 -4.20 9.30 16.00
N ARG A 288 -3.11 9.81 15.43
CA ARG A 288 -2.63 11.19 15.60
C ARG A 288 -2.55 11.85 14.22
N VAL A 289 -2.88 13.15 14.12
CA VAL A 289 -2.76 13.93 12.88
C VAL A 289 -1.81 15.09 13.10
N PHE A 290 -0.89 15.27 12.16
CA PHE A 290 0.15 16.30 12.17
C PHE A 290 -0.01 17.19 10.94
N GLU A 291 0.22 18.49 11.12
CA GLU A 291 0.37 19.47 10.04
C GLU A 291 1.86 19.66 9.75
N LEU A 292 2.24 19.61 8.49
CA LEU A 292 3.59 19.88 8.03
C LEU A 292 3.72 21.38 7.76
N SER A 293 4.58 22.05 8.52
CA SER A 293 4.81 23.51 8.47
C SER A 293 6.06 23.90 7.69
#